data_AF-A0A0K1QS34-F1
#
_entry.id   AF-A0A0K1QS34-F1
#
_cell.length_a   1.000
_cell.length_b   1.000
_cell.length_c   1.000
_cell.angle_alpha   90.00
_cell.angle_beta   90.00
_cell.angle_gamma   90.00
#
_symmetry.space_group_name_H-M   'P 1'
#
loop_
_entity.id
_entity.type
_entity.pdbx_description
1 polymer ?
#
loop_
_entity_poly.entity_id
_entity_poly.type
_entity_poly.pdbx_seq_one_letter_code
_entity_poly.pdbx_strand_id
1 'polypeptide(L)'
;MNTLQDEVIAFLSRPSSYGTSNQPVERIETHGSVIFLHADRAYKLKRAVAFAELDFLSLESRKNACEAELLLNRRTAPTLYLSLCPINRQTNGQLALNGCGPVVDWLVVMRRFAQDRLFDRMAVEGRLTEPMLEQLGAEIARFHASAQITPSFGRILDLYEEIEKNHREMSRYSPLLDFATVTAIAHTSRTQLESLTGCLEGRRREGRVRRCHGDMRLANICLLDGQPTLFDGIEFSERLACIDVLYDLAFVLMDLQHHGLNRLGARLLSSYLNHSDAQEDCKPLAFFLSLRAATRSFSLAGAALRHADPAKRYEKKQQAVQLMHQALSYLHGENPILNHLTMTEAASYT
;
A
#
# COMPACT_ATOMS: atom_id res chain seq x y z
N MET A 1 21.57 -2.14 26.18
CA MET A 1 21.82 -3.56 25.82
C MET A 1 21.44 -3.71 24.36
N ASN A 2 22.33 -4.24 23.53
CA ASN A 2 22.02 -4.51 22.12
C ASN A 2 21.04 -5.70 22.09
N THR A 3 19.90 -5.55 21.42
CA THR A 3 18.94 -6.64 21.26
C THR A 3 19.47 -7.67 20.26
N LEU A 4 18.94 -8.90 20.27
CA LEU A 4 19.27 -9.91 19.25
C LEU A 4 19.05 -9.37 17.82
N GLN A 5 18.03 -8.52 17.63
CA GLN A 5 17.75 -7.93 16.34
C GLN A 5 18.79 -6.88 15.92
N ASP A 6 19.39 -6.15 16.85
CA ASP A 6 20.47 -5.21 16.54
C ASP A 6 21.71 -5.95 16.01
N GLU A 7 22.00 -7.14 16.56
CA GLU A 7 23.07 -8.02 16.05
C GLU A 7 22.77 -8.52 14.63
N VAL A 8 21.52 -8.93 14.37
CA VAL A 8 21.06 -9.33 13.04
C VAL A 8 21.18 -8.18 12.03
N ILE A 9 20.74 -6.97 12.40
CA ILE A 9 20.86 -5.78 11.55
C ILE A 9 22.33 -5.45 11.27
N ALA A 10 23.19 -5.53 12.29
CA ALA A 10 24.63 -5.31 12.12
C ALA A 10 25.27 -6.36 11.20
N PHE A 11 24.85 -7.62 11.30
CA PHE A 11 25.27 -8.69 10.39
C PHE A 11 24.82 -8.38 8.96
N LEU A 12 23.54 -8.10 8.72
CA LEU A 12 23.01 -7.83 7.38
C LEU A 12 23.55 -6.54 6.75
N SER A 13 24.09 -5.61 7.54
CA SER A 13 24.69 -4.38 7.03
C SER A 13 26.09 -4.58 6.44
N ARG A 14 26.68 -5.78 6.56
CA ARG A 14 28.04 -6.08 6.07
C ARG A 14 28.00 -6.80 4.72
N PRO A 15 28.78 -6.37 3.71
CA PRO A 15 28.88 -7.08 2.43
C PRO A 15 29.27 -8.56 2.57
N SER A 16 30.19 -8.87 3.50
CA SER A 16 30.67 -10.24 3.76
C SER A 16 29.57 -11.22 4.19
N SER A 17 28.42 -10.73 4.64
CA SER A 17 27.28 -11.56 5.05
C SER A 17 26.57 -12.22 3.88
N TYR A 18 26.81 -11.75 2.65
CA TYR A 18 26.19 -12.21 1.42
C TYR A 18 27.16 -13.01 0.52
N GLY A 19 28.30 -13.44 1.06
CA GLY A 19 29.33 -14.19 0.32
C GLY A 19 30.50 -13.30 -0.12
N THR A 20 31.07 -13.57 -1.30
CA THR A 20 32.34 -12.98 -1.77
C THR A 20 32.21 -11.67 -2.54
N SER A 21 31.04 -11.04 -2.53
CA SER A 21 30.81 -9.76 -3.20
C SER A 21 31.24 -8.59 -2.31
N ASN A 22 32.11 -7.72 -2.82
CA ASN A 22 32.54 -6.49 -2.14
C ASN A 22 31.61 -5.30 -2.40
N GLN A 23 30.44 -5.52 -3.01
CA GLN A 23 29.50 -4.42 -3.27
C GLN A 23 28.90 -3.89 -1.95
N PRO A 24 28.68 -2.57 -1.84
CA PRO A 24 28.11 -1.99 -0.64
C PRO A 24 26.68 -2.50 -0.39
N VAL A 25 26.30 -2.52 0.88
CA VAL A 25 24.92 -2.79 1.29
C VAL A 25 24.23 -1.46 1.52
N GLU A 26 23.18 -1.19 0.75
CA GLU A 26 22.30 -0.05 0.99
C GLU A 26 21.17 -0.47 1.94
N ARG A 27 20.84 0.37 2.91
CA ARG A 27 19.79 0.10 3.89
C ARG A 27 18.62 1.04 3.71
N ILE A 28 17.42 0.48 3.56
CA ILE A 28 16.15 1.21 3.53
C ILE A 28 15.36 0.82 4.77
N GLU A 29 14.87 1.81 5.50
CA GLU A 29 14.10 1.59 6.72
C GLU A 29 12.64 2.01 6.52
N THR A 30 11.74 1.12 6.94
CA THR A 30 10.31 1.40 7.06
C THR A 30 9.90 1.25 8.53
N HIS A 31 8.63 1.55 8.82
CA HIS A 31 8.06 1.40 10.15
C HIS A 31 8.03 -0.06 10.64
N GLY A 32 7.79 -1.02 9.74
CA GLY A 32 7.66 -2.45 10.07
C GLY A 32 8.82 -3.33 9.58
N SER A 33 9.76 -2.80 8.80
CA SER A 33 10.82 -3.61 8.19
C SER A 33 12.11 -2.82 7.94
N VAL A 34 13.22 -3.56 7.83
CA VAL A 34 14.52 -3.06 7.34
C VAL A 34 14.87 -3.85 6.09
N ILE A 35 15.16 -3.16 4.99
CA ILE A 35 15.50 -3.75 3.71
C ILE A 35 16.99 -3.51 3.45
N PHE A 36 17.72 -4.57 3.13
CA PHE A 36 19.12 -4.53 2.76
C PHE A 36 19.25 -4.83 1.27
N LEU A 37 19.74 -3.87 0.49
CA LEU A 37 19.98 -4.03 -0.94
C LEU A 37 21.44 -4.38 -1.17
N HIS A 38 21.69 -5.53 -1.79
CA HIS A 38 23.03 -5.99 -2.12
C HIS A 38 23.01 -6.71 -3.47
N ALA A 39 23.90 -6.30 -4.38
CA ALA A 39 23.89 -6.76 -5.77
C ALA A 39 22.49 -6.68 -6.41
N ASP A 40 22.00 -7.78 -6.95
CA ASP A 40 20.70 -7.95 -7.61
C ASP A 40 19.58 -8.40 -6.64
N ARG A 41 19.83 -8.35 -5.33
CA ARG A 41 18.89 -8.83 -4.29
C ARG A 41 18.54 -7.74 -3.28
N ALA A 42 17.33 -7.87 -2.74
CA ALA A 42 16.83 -7.15 -1.60
C ALA A 42 16.43 -8.14 -0.51
N TYR A 43 16.89 -7.92 0.71
CA TYR A 43 16.63 -8.78 1.86
C TYR A 43 15.79 -8.00 2.86
N LYS A 44 14.52 -8.37 3.00
CA LYS A 44 13.58 -7.68 3.89
C LYS A 44 13.48 -8.42 5.22
N LEU A 45 13.92 -7.75 6.28
CA LEU A 45 13.81 -8.18 7.68
C LEU A 45 12.60 -7.51 8.32
N LYS A 46 11.74 -8.27 8.98
CA LYS A 46 10.65 -7.72 9.81
C LYS A 46 11.22 -7.17 11.12
N ARG A 47 10.87 -5.92 11.48
CA ARG A 47 11.27 -5.35 12.78
C ARG A 47 10.55 -6.07 13.91
N ALA A 48 11.23 -6.27 15.03
CA ALA A 48 10.68 -6.84 16.25
C ALA A 48 9.87 -5.78 16.99
N VAL A 49 8.71 -5.45 16.44
CA VAL A 49 7.81 -4.40 16.91
C VAL A 49 6.37 -4.91 16.97
N ALA A 50 5.56 -4.28 17.82
CA ALA A 50 4.12 -4.47 17.83
C ALA A 50 3.41 -3.11 17.71
N PHE A 51 2.38 -3.08 16.87
CA PHE A 51 1.44 -1.99 16.68
C PHE A 51 0.01 -2.54 16.84
N ALA A 52 -1.01 -1.67 16.72
CA ALA A 52 -2.40 -2.05 16.93
C ALA A 52 -2.89 -3.22 16.04
N GLU A 53 -2.31 -3.38 14.85
CA GLU A 53 -2.75 -4.35 13.83
C GLU A 53 -1.64 -5.33 13.43
N LEU A 54 -0.49 -5.30 14.12
CA LEU A 54 0.74 -6.03 13.73
C LEU A 54 1.53 -6.43 14.97
N ASP A 55 1.90 -7.71 15.11
CA ASP A 55 2.77 -8.19 16.18
C ASP A 55 3.90 -9.05 15.62
N PHE A 56 5.11 -8.49 15.61
CA PHE A 56 6.34 -9.14 15.15
C PHE A 56 7.36 -9.35 16.28
N LEU A 57 6.91 -9.35 17.54
CA LEU A 57 7.81 -9.50 18.70
C LEU A 57 8.46 -10.88 18.75
N SER A 58 7.70 -11.95 18.47
CA SER A 58 8.22 -13.32 18.50
C SER A 58 8.89 -13.73 17.19
N LEU A 59 9.85 -14.66 17.26
CA LEU A 59 10.47 -15.23 16.07
C LEU A 59 9.44 -15.95 15.18
N GLU A 60 8.48 -16.64 15.81
CA GLU A 60 7.42 -17.35 15.11
C GLU A 60 6.49 -16.39 14.37
N SER A 61 6.10 -15.26 14.99
CA SER A 61 5.25 -14.29 14.31
C SER A 61 5.97 -13.62 13.13
N ARG A 62 7.28 -13.36 13.25
CA ARG A 62 8.09 -12.90 12.11
C ARG A 62 8.22 -13.93 11.01
N LYS A 63 8.37 -15.21 11.34
CA LYS A 63 8.37 -16.30 10.36
C LYS A 63 7.06 -16.33 9.58
N ASN A 64 5.93 -16.39 10.30
CA ASN A 64 4.60 -16.45 9.71
C ASN A 64 4.31 -15.23 8.83
N ALA A 65 4.75 -14.04 9.25
CA ALA A 65 4.64 -12.82 8.46
C ALA A 65 5.48 -12.88 7.17
N CYS A 66 6.70 -13.41 7.22
CA CYS A 66 7.52 -13.58 6.02
C CYS A 66 6.89 -14.58 5.04
N GLU A 67 6.37 -15.71 5.55
CA GLU A 67 5.65 -16.72 4.75
C GLU A 67 4.40 -16.12 4.09
N ALA A 68 3.60 -15.38 4.86
CA ALA A 68 2.40 -14.70 4.36
C ALA A 68 2.76 -13.64 3.31
N GLU A 69 3.78 -12.81 3.53
CA GLU A 69 4.24 -11.81 2.57
C GLU A 69 4.66 -12.47 1.25
N LEU A 70 5.48 -13.52 1.32
CA LEU A 70 5.96 -14.24 0.14
C LEU A 70 4.78 -14.84 -0.65
N LEU A 71 3.85 -15.50 0.04
CA LEU A 71 2.68 -16.13 -0.57
C LEU A 71 1.78 -15.09 -1.24
N LEU A 72 1.42 -14.03 -0.52
CA LEU A 72 0.43 -13.04 -0.97
C LEU A 72 0.98 -12.16 -2.09
N ASN A 73 2.25 -11.77 -2.04
CA ASN A 73 2.81 -10.87 -3.04
C ASN A 73 3.26 -11.57 -4.32
N ARG A 74 3.49 -12.89 -4.29
CA ARG A 74 3.73 -13.67 -5.53
C ARG A 74 2.53 -13.71 -6.47
N ARG A 75 1.31 -13.38 -5.99
CA ARG A 75 0.11 -13.29 -6.83
C ARG A 75 0.23 -12.21 -7.91
N THR A 76 0.95 -11.13 -7.61
CA THR A 76 1.11 -9.96 -8.48
C THR A 76 2.56 -9.72 -8.90
N ALA A 77 3.53 -10.21 -8.12
CA ALA A 77 4.96 -10.00 -8.38
C ALA A 77 5.79 -11.29 -8.20
N PRO A 78 5.47 -12.39 -8.93
CA PRO A 78 6.11 -13.70 -8.73
C PRO A 78 7.62 -13.69 -9.00
N THR A 79 8.09 -12.86 -9.92
CA THR A 79 9.53 -12.72 -10.25
C THR A 79 10.27 -11.76 -9.32
N LEU A 80 9.54 -10.97 -8.53
CA LEU A 80 10.11 -10.08 -7.52
C LEU A 80 10.34 -10.82 -6.20
N TYR A 81 9.41 -11.67 -5.79
CA TYR A 81 9.44 -12.37 -4.50
C TYR A 81 10.02 -13.79 -4.63
N LEU A 82 11.30 -13.93 -4.26
CA LEU A 82 12.12 -15.09 -4.64
C LEU A 82 12.06 -16.25 -3.66
N SER A 83 12.27 -16.00 -2.36
CA SER A 83 12.28 -17.06 -1.35
C SER A 83 12.25 -16.50 0.07
N LEU A 84 12.15 -17.39 1.05
CA LEU A 84 12.56 -17.09 2.43
C LEU A 84 14.03 -17.44 2.62
N CYS A 85 14.67 -16.75 3.56
CA CYS A 85 16.03 -17.05 4.01
C CYS A 85 16.09 -16.96 5.54
N PRO A 86 16.24 -18.08 6.26
CA PRO A 86 16.57 -18.03 7.68
C PRO A 86 17.94 -17.41 7.93
N ILE A 87 18.07 -16.76 9.08
CA ILE A 87 19.34 -16.34 9.67
C ILE A 87 19.60 -17.27 10.83
N ASN A 88 20.76 -17.90 10.85
CA ASN A 88 21.09 -18.96 11.80
C ASN A 88 22.31 -18.57 12.63
N ARG A 89 22.29 -18.87 13.93
CA ARG A 89 23.49 -18.78 14.77
C ARG A 89 24.26 -20.08 14.69
N GLN A 90 25.48 -20.03 14.17
CA GLN A 90 26.35 -21.20 14.03
C GLN A 90 26.93 -21.63 15.38
N THR A 91 27.53 -22.83 15.43
CA THR A 91 28.21 -23.37 16.62
C THR A 91 29.36 -22.50 17.11
N ASN A 92 30.02 -21.77 16.21
CA ASN A 92 31.06 -20.79 16.53
C ASN A 92 30.50 -19.43 17.02
N GLY A 93 29.18 -19.31 17.19
CA GLY A 93 28.49 -18.10 17.64
C GLY A 93 28.21 -17.06 16.54
N GLN A 94 28.78 -17.20 15.34
CA GLN A 94 28.58 -16.26 14.23
C GLN A 94 27.21 -16.45 13.57
N LEU A 95 26.69 -15.38 12.96
CA LEU A 95 25.48 -15.43 12.15
C LEU A 95 25.80 -15.85 10.71
N ALA A 96 24.91 -16.60 10.09
CA ALA A 96 24.98 -16.97 8.69
C ALA A 96 23.58 -16.98 8.05
N LEU A 97 23.50 -16.63 6.77
CA LEU A 97 22.31 -16.84 5.95
C LEU A 97 22.22 -18.31 5.55
N ASN A 98 21.05 -18.93 5.70
CA ASN A 98 20.83 -20.36 5.38
C ASN A 98 21.85 -21.30 6.05
N GLY A 99 22.27 -20.99 7.29
CA GLY A 99 23.23 -21.81 8.01
C GLY A 99 22.59 -23.03 8.68
N CYS A 100 23.41 -23.86 9.33
CA CYS A 100 22.95 -25.13 9.91
C CYS A 100 22.56 -25.07 11.40
N GLY A 101 22.86 -23.95 12.08
CA GLY A 101 22.50 -23.76 13.50
C GLY A 101 21.06 -23.29 13.73
N PRO A 102 20.65 -23.03 14.99
CA PRO A 102 19.31 -22.54 15.30
C PRO A 102 18.98 -21.21 14.60
N VAL A 103 17.74 -21.09 14.12
CA VAL A 103 17.24 -19.87 13.48
C VAL A 103 17.07 -18.77 14.53
N VAL A 104 17.54 -17.57 14.21
CA VAL A 104 17.40 -16.37 15.05
C VAL A 104 16.52 -15.30 14.43
N ASP A 105 16.35 -15.29 13.09
CA ASP A 105 15.38 -14.45 12.38
C ASP A 105 15.11 -14.96 10.96
N TRP A 106 14.16 -14.34 10.27
CA TRP A 106 13.76 -14.68 8.90
C TRP A 106 13.80 -13.46 7.98
N LEU A 107 14.13 -13.70 6.72
CA LEU A 107 14.13 -12.72 5.66
C LEU A 107 13.21 -13.14 4.52
N VAL A 108 12.54 -12.17 3.92
CA VAL A 108 11.99 -12.30 2.57
C VAL A 108 13.06 -11.84 1.58
N VAL A 109 13.47 -12.73 0.68
CA VAL A 109 14.45 -12.44 -0.38
C VAL A 109 13.69 -12.04 -1.64
N MET A 110 14.05 -10.87 -2.16
CA MET A 110 13.44 -10.27 -3.33
C MET A 110 14.50 -9.96 -4.39
N ARG A 111 14.09 -9.83 -5.65
CA ARG A 111 14.91 -9.21 -6.70
C ARG A 111 15.00 -7.72 -6.42
N ARG A 112 16.21 -7.15 -6.51
CA ARG A 112 16.39 -5.70 -6.44
C ARG A 112 15.93 -5.07 -7.75
N PHE A 113 15.23 -3.95 -7.66
CA PHE A 113 14.94 -3.08 -8.80
C PHE A 113 15.42 -1.65 -8.50
N ALA A 114 15.67 -0.89 -9.56
CA ALA A 114 16.16 0.48 -9.43
C ALA A 114 15.08 1.36 -8.80
N GLN A 115 15.46 2.15 -7.79
CA GLN A 115 14.50 2.91 -7.00
C GLN A 115 13.79 4.02 -7.80
N ASP A 116 14.41 4.49 -8.89
CA ASP A 116 13.80 5.44 -9.84
C ASP A 116 12.68 4.80 -10.69
N ARG A 117 12.45 3.49 -10.55
CA ARG A 117 11.35 2.74 -11.19
C ARG A 117 10.12 2.58 -10.29
N LEU A 118 10.14 3.12 -9.07
CA LEU A 118 8.93 3.25 -8.26
C LEU A 118 7.99 4.26 -8.88
N PHE A 119 6.69 3.93 -8.94
CA PHE A 119 5.70 4.78 -9.58
C PHE A 119 5.52 6.12 -8.86
N ASP A 120 5.72 6.19 -7.55
CA ASP A 120 5.67 7.45 -6.79
C ASP A 120 6.77 8.42 -7.24
N ARG A 121 8.00 7.93 -7.46
CA ARG A 121 9.10 8.73 -7.99
C ARG A 121 8.86 9.10 -9.45
N MET A 122 8.43 8.14 -10.26
CA MET A 122 8.10 8.38 -11.67
C MET A 122 6.97 9.40 -11.83
N ALA A 123 6.01 9.45 -10.90
CA ALA A 123 4.94 10.44 -10.90
C ALA A 123 5.49 11.86 -10.69
N VAL A 124 6.36 12.05 -9.69
CA VAL A 124 7.01 13.35 -9.42
C VAL A 124 7.92 13.78 -10.58
N GLU A 125 8.61 12.83 -11.22
CA GLU A 125 9.50 13.08 -12.36
C GLU A 125 8.78 13.22 -13.71
N GLY A 126 7.46 13.05 -13.76
CA GLY A 126 6.68 13.14 -15.01
C GLY A 126 6.95 12.00 -16.00
N ARG A 127 7.39 10.83 -15.50
CA ARG A 127 7.78 9.66 -16.30
C ARG A 127 6.67 8.61 -16.46
N LEU A 128 5.54 8.77 -15.78
CA LEU A 128 4.37 7.92 -15.98
C LEU A 128 3.70 8.25 -17.31
N THR A 129 3.27 7.22 -18.05
CA THR A 129 2.71 7.34 -19.40
C THR A 129 1.36 6.65 -19.50
N GLU A 130 0.50 7.08 -20.43
CA GLU A 130 -0.81 6.45 -20.64
C GLU A 130 -0.73 4.93 -20.86
N PRO A 131 0.17 4.39 -21.72
CA PRO A 131 0.30 2.95 -21.88
C PRO A 131 0.64 2.20 -20.59
N MET A 132 1.46 2.80 -19.71
CA MET A 132 1.77 2.20 -18.41
C MET A 132 0.51 2.12 -17.51
N LEU A 133 -0.33 3.15 -17.52
CA LEU A 133 -1.56 3.17 -16.71
C LEU A 133 -2.68 2.32 -17.32
N GLU A 134 -2.74 2.21 -18.65
CA GLU A 134 -3.60 1.23 -19.33
C GLU A 134 -3.23 -0.19 -18.91
N GLN A 135 -1.94 -0.54 -18.99
CA GLN A 135 -1.48 -1.84 -18.58
C GLN A 135 -1.72 -2.10 -17.07
N LEU A 136 -1.45 -1.10 -16.22
CA LEU A 136 -1.69 -1.21 -14.79
C LEU A 136 -3.18 -1.47 -14.49
N GLY A 137 -4.10 -0.78 -15.17
CA GLY A 137 -5.54 -1.02 -15.01
C GLY A 137 -5.94 -2.46 -15.34
N ALA A 138 -5.40 -3.02 -16.43
CA ALA A 138 -5.65 -4.41 -16.83
C ALA A 138 -5.08 -5.42 -15.81
N GLU A 139 -3.86 -5.19 -15.31
CA GLU A 139 -3.25 -6.05 -14.28
C GLU A 139 -4.01 -6.03 -12.96
N ILE A 140 -4.49 -4.85 -12.53
CA ILE A 140 -5.32 -4.73 -11.31
C ILE A 140 -6.65 -5.47 -11.50
N ALA A 141 -7.31 -5.33 -12.66
CA ALA A 141 -8.55 -6.04 -12.95
C ALA A 141 -8.36 -7.57 -12.92
N ARG A 142 -7.30 -8.07 -13.57
CA ARG A 142 -6.93 -9.50 -13.55
C ARG A 142 -6.63 -9.99 -12.13
N PHE A 143 -5.88 -9.21 -11.34
CA PHE A 143 -5.60 -9.53 -9.96
C PHE A 143 -6.89 -9.64 -9.14
N HIS A 144 -7.75 -8.61 -9.20
CA HIS A 144 -9.03 -8.59 -8.49
C HIS A 144 -9.94 -9.76 -8.90
N ALA A 145 -10.05 -10.07 -10.19
CA ALA A 145 -10.85 -11.18 -10.69
C ALA A 145 -10.38 -12.55 -10.15
N SER A 146 -9.08 -12.73 -9.96
CA SER A 146 -8.48 -13.95 -9.40
C SER A 146 -8.42 -14.00 -7.86
N ALA A 147 -8.59 -12.87 -7.19
CA ALA A 147 -8.48 -12.78 -5.74
C ALA A 147 -9.63 -13.52 -5.04
N GLN A 148 -9.30 -14.17 -3.91
CA GLN A 148 -10.25 -14.93 -3.09
C GLN A 148 -11.42 -14.03 -2.66
N ILE A 149 -12.66 -14.51 -2.85
CA ILE A 149 -13.88 -13.84 -2.37
C ILE A 149 -14.01 -14.04 -0.87
N THR A 150 -14.24 -12.96 -0.12
CA THR A 150 -14.22 -12.95 1.35
C THR A 150 -15.42 -12.18 1.90
N PRO A 151 -16.67 -12.70 1.76
CA PRO A 151 -17.89 -11.94 2.05
C PRO A 151 -18.14 -11.76 3.56
N SER A 152 -17.35 -12.41 4.41
CA SER A 152 -17.34 -12.18 5.87
C SER A 152 -16.77 -10.82 6.28
N PHE A 153 -16.05 -10.16 5.36
CA PHE A 153 -15.49 -8.81 5.52
C PHE A 153 -16.27 -7.80 4.67
N GLY A 154 -15.84 -6.53 4.70
CA GLY A 154 -16.42 -5.45 3.90
C GLY A 154 -17.89 -5.17 4.24
N ARG A 155 -18.31 -5.50 5.47
CA ARG A 155 -19.65 -5.21 5.98
C ARG A 155 -19.78 -3.71 6.23
N ILE A 156 -21.00 -3.20 6.29
CA ILE A 156 -21.25 -1.79 6.65
C ILE A 156 -20.59 -1.42 7.98
N LEU A 157 -20.58 -2.34 8.96
CA LEU A 157 -19.89 -2.12 10.23
C LEU A 157 -18.38 -1.94 10.05
N ASP A 158 -17.74 -2.69 9.16
CA ASP A 158 -16.29 -2.60 8.94
C ASP A 158 -15.94 -1.23 8.30
N LEU A 159 -16.79 -0.71 7.40
CA LEU A 159 -16.64 0.62 6.82
C LEU A 159 -16.93 1.74 7.82
N TYR A 160 -17.91 1.55 8.69
CA TYR A 160 -18.19 2.48 9.80
C TYR A 160 -16.98 2.57 10.75
N GLU A 161 -16.40 1.43 11.13
CA GLU A 161 -15.20 1.39 11.96
C GLU A 161 -14.00 2.08 11.29
N GLU A 162 -13.87 2.00 9.96
CA GLU A 162 -12.84 2.73 9.21
C GLU A 162 -13.08 4.25 9.22
N ILE A 163 -14.33 4.71 9.12
CA ILE A 163 -14.68 6.14 9.31
C ILE A 163 -14.28 6.61 10.71
N GLU A 164 -14.64 5.86 11.75
CA GLU A 164 -14.29 6.20 13.13
C GLU A 164 -12.78 6.17 13.38
N LYS A 165 -12.06 5.23 12.75
CA LYS A 165 -10.60 5.18 12.77
C LYS A 165 -10.01 6.43 12.12
N ASN A 166 -10.43 6.77 10.90
CA ASN A 166 -9.98 7.98 10.21
C ASN A 166 -10.23 9.23 11.06
N HIS A 167 -11.44 9.39 11.60
CA HIS A 167 -11.78 10.53 12.46
C HIS A 167 -10.87 10.61 13.71
N ARG A 168 -10.72 9.50 14.44
CA ARG A 168 -9.88 9.42 15.64
C ARG A 168 -8.42 9.70 15.33
N GLU A 169 -7.86 9.08 14.28
CA GLU A 169 -6.44 9.23 13.95
C GLU A 169 -6.12 10.63 13.40
N MET A 170 -7.00 11.22 12.57
CA MET A 170 -6.82 12.61 12.13
C MET A 170 -6.92 13.60 13.29
N SER A 171 -7.85 13.37 14.23
CA SER A 171 -8.04 14.25 15.40
C SER A 171 -6.83 14.30 16.33
N ARG A 172 -5.96 13.27 16.34
CA ARG A 172 -4.69 13.28 17.08
C ARG A 172 -3.71 14.36 16.60
N TYR A 173 -3.93 14.89 15.40
CA TYR A 173 -3.07 15.88 14.77
C TYR A 173 -3.78 17.23 14.61
N SER A 174 -4.70 17.59 15.52
CA SER A 174 -5.49 18.83 15.45
C SER A 174 -4.72 20.15 15.23
N PRO A 175 -3.44 20.32 15.64
CA PRO A 175 -2.68 21.51 15.28
C PRO A 175 -2.30 21.58 13.79
N LEU A 176 -2.37 20.47 13.07
CA LEU A 176 -2.03 20.34 11.65
C LEU A 176 -3.28 20.08 10.79
N LEU A 177 -4.17 19.21 11.24
CA LEU A 177 -5.39 18.79 10.56
C LEU A 177 -6.57 19.47 11.26
N ASP A 178 -7.17 20.45 10.62
CA ASP A 178 -8.16 21.30 11.27
C ASP A 178 -9.38 20.49 11.73
N PHE A 179 -9.78 20.71 12.98
CA PHE A 179 -10.81 19.89 13.63
C PHE A 179 -12.18 20.00 12.94
N ALA A 180 -12.51 21.16 12.36
CA ALA A 180 -13.78 21.38 11.70
C ALA A 180 -13.90 20.53 10.43
N THR A 181 -12.88 20.54 9.57
CA THR A 181 -12.79 19.70 8.36
C THR A 181 -12.75 18.21 8.72
N VAL A 182 -11.96 17.81 9.72
CA VAL A 182 -11.92 16.42 10.20
C VAL A 182 -13.31 15.95 10.67
N THR A 183 -14.06 16.80 11.36
CA THR A 183 -15.42 16.50 11.81
C THR A 183 -16.40 16.45 10.64
N ALA A 184 -16.27 17.36 9.68
CA ALA A 184 -17.09 17.38 8.46
C ALA A 184 -16.88 16.12 7.62
N ILE A 185 -15.64 15.67 7.41
CA ILE A 185 -15.32 14.42 6.71
C ILE A 185 -16.02 13.24 7.39
N ALA A 186 -15.91 13.11 8.71
CA ALA A 186 -16.52 12.01 9.45
C ALA A 186 -18.05 12.04 9.36
N HIS A 187 -18.66 13.21 9.57
CA HIS A 187 -20.12 13.37 9.48
C HIS A 187 -20.65 13.03 8.08
N THR A 188 -20.09 13.63 7.04
CA THR A 188 -20.52 13.41 5.66
C THR A 188 -20.25 11.96 5.21
N SER A 189 -19.15 11.34 5.65
CA SER A 189 -18.87 9.93 5.36
C SER A 189 -19.92 9.00 5.97
N ARG A 190 -20.39 9.27 7.21
CA ARG A 190 -21.46 8.49 7.84
C ARG A 190 -22.77 8.60 7.06
N THR A 191 -23.16 9.82 6.68
CA THR A 191 -24.37 10.04 5.86
C THR A 191 -24.27 9.37 4.49
N GLN A 192 -23.11 9.41 3.84
CA GLN A 192 -22.90 8.70 2.58
C GLN A 192 -22.97 7.18 2.76
N LEU A 193 -22.37 6.63 3.83
CA LEU A 193 -22.43 5.20 4.13
C LEU A 193 -23.88 4.72 4.29
N GLU A 194 -24.73 5.48 5.00
CA GLU A 194 -26.16 5.20 5.11
C GLU A 194 -26.82 5.14 3.72
N SER A 195 -26.56 6.14 2.86
CA SER A 195 -27.13 6.19 1.50
C SER A 195 -26.61 5.10 0.56
N LEU A 196 -25.38 4.62 0.78
CA LEU A 196 -24.70 3.62 -0.04
C LEU A 196 -24.91 2.19 0.47
N THR A 197 -25.53 2.00 1.63
CA THR A 197 -25.65 0.69 2.30
C THR A 197 -26.19 -0.40 1.37
N GLY A 198 -27.27 -0.12 0.62
CA GLY A 198 -27.84 -1.08 -0.33
C GLY A 198 -26.89 -1.44 -1.49
N CYS A 199 -26.15 -0.46 -2.02
CA CYS A 199 -25.15 -0.67 -3.07
C CYS A 199 -23.99 -1.53 -2.56
N LEU A 200 -23.41 -1.16 -1.41
CA LEU A 200 -22.27 -1.86 -0.80
C LEU A 200 -22.62 -3.30 -0.42
N GLU A 201 -23.80 -3.55 0.14
CA GLU A 201 -24.26 -4.93 0.43
C GLU A 201 -24.59 -5.72 -0.85
N GLY A 202 -25.03 -5.06 -1.93
CA GLY A 202 -25.12 -5.67 -3.26
C GLY A 202 -23.76 -6.15 -3.75
N ARG A 203 -22.78 -5.25 -3.78
CA ARG A 203 -21.40 -5.53 -4.19
C ARG A 203 -20.77 -6.67 -3.37
N ARG A 204 -20.98 -6.69 -2.06
CA ARG A 204 -20.50 -7.78 -1.19
C ARG A 204 -21.11 -9.13 -1.56
N ARG A 205 -22.43 -9.19 -1.80
CA ARG A 205 -23.14 -10.41 -2.23
C ARG A 205 -22.71 -10.88 -3.62
N GLU A 206 -22.35 -9.96 -4.49
CA GLU A 206 -21.83 -10.22 -5.85
C GLU A 206 -20.33 -10.59 -5.86
N GLY A 207 -19.71 -10.74 -4.70
CA GLY A 207 -18.32 -11.18 -4.59
C GLY A 207 -17.28 -10.10 -4.91
N ARG A 208 -17.62 -8.82 -4.75
CA ARG A 208 -16.68 -7.69 -4.90
C ARG A 208 -15.79 -7.47 -3.68
N VAL A 209 -16.11 -8.06 -2.54
CA VAL A 209 -15.22 -8.06 -1.37
C VAL A 209 -14.27 -9.26 -1.45
N ARG A 210 -12.97 -8.96 -1.58
CA ARG A 210 -11.94 -9.95 -1.89
C ARG A 210 -10.66 -9.71 -1.11
N ARG A 211 -9.78 -10.73 -1.06
CA ARG A 211 -8.41 -10.59 -0.54
C ARG A 211 -7.52 -9.82 -1.53
N CYS A 212 -7.68 -8.51 -1.53
CA CYS A 212 -7.03 -7.54 -2.40
C CYS A 212 -5.59 -7.22 -1.92
N HIS A 213 -5.03 -6.09 -2.40
CA HIS A 213 -3.69 -5.62 -2.03
C HIS A 213 -3.69 -4.90 -0.67
N GLY A 214 -4.71 -4.07 -0.40
CA GLY A 214 -4.92 -3.38 0.88
C GLY A 214 -4.19 -2.04 1.02
N ASP A 215 -2.99 -1.91 0.44
CA ASP A 215 -2.19 -0.66 0.40
C ASP A 215 -1.72 -0.31 -1.03
N MET A 216 -2.62 -0.37 -2.02
CA MET A 216 -2.27 -0.17 -3.44
C MET A 216 -2.01 1.31 -3.78
N ARG A 217 -0.89 1.85 -3.31
CA ARG A 217 -0.42 3.22 -3.61
C ARG A 217 0.69 3.20 -4.67
N LEU A 218 1.03 4.35 -5.25
CA LEU A 218 2.12 4.43 -6.24
C LEU A 218 3.48 4.00 -5.66
N ALA A 219 3.69 4.19 -4.36
CA ALA A 219 4.91 3.72 -3.67
C ALA A 219 5.03 2.19 -3.62
N ASN A 220 3.93 1.46 -3.86
CA ASN A 220 3.82 0.00 -3.85
C ASN A 220 3.59 -0.54 -5.27
N ILE A 221 3.98 0.24 -6.28
CA ILE A 221 3.97 -0.14 -7.69
C ILE A 221 5.34 0.20 -8.28
N CYS A 222 5.95 -0.75 -8.98
CA CYS A 222 7.21 -0.51 -9.68
C CYS A 222 7.13 -0.93 -11.15
N LEU A 223 7.99 -0.34 -11.97
CA LEU A 223 8.23 -0.81 -13.33
C LEU A 223 9.30 -1.91 -13.31
N LEU A 224 8.87 -3.16 -13.38
CA LEU A 224 9.73 -4.33 -13.33
C LEU A 224 9.76 -5.00 -14.72
N ASP A 225 10.95 -5.12 -15.32
CA ASP A 225 11.12 -5.65 -16.69
C ASP A 225 10.19 -4.98 -17.72
N GLY A 226 9.94 -3.67 -17.54
CA GLY A 226 9.06 -2.89 -18.41
C GLY A 226 7.57 -3.04 -18.13
N GLN A 227 7.17 -3.72 -17.05
CA GLN A 227 5.78 -4.00 -16.70
C GLN A 227 5.42 -3.38 -15.34
N PRO A 228 4.28 -2.67 -15.21
CA PRO A 228 3.77 -2.24 -13.91
C PRO A 228 3.51 -3.45 -13.01
N THR A 229 4.10 -3.47 -11.83
CA THR A 229 4.06 -4.61 -10.92
C THR A 229 3.67 -4.14 -9.52
N LEU A 230 2.55 -4.68 -9.00
CA LEU A 230 2.07 -4.43 -7.64
C LEU A 230 2.92 -5.24 -6.65
N PHE A 231 3.47 -4.60 -5.63
CA PHE A 231 4.28 -5.26 -4.60
C PHE A 231 4.00 -4.66 -3.22
N ASP A 232 4.38 -5.37 -2.16
CA ASP A 232 4.20 -4.93 -0.77
C ASP A 232 2.72 -4.75 -0.35
N GLY A 233 1.87 -5.67 -0.80
CA GLY A 233 0.50 -5.83 -0.33
C GLY A 233 0.43 -6.37 1.09
N ILE A 234 -0.62 -5.99 1.82
CA ILE A 234 -0.76 -6.23 3.26
C ILE A 234 -0.89 -7.73 3.56
N GLU A 235 0.08 -8.25 4.30
CA GLU A 235 0.12 -9.64 4.77
C GLU A 235 -0.39 -9.84 6.20
N PHE A 236 -0.32 -8.80 7.03
CA PHE A 236 -0.49 -8.92 8.48
C PHE A 236 -1.91 -8.69 9.00
N SER A 237 -2.82 -8.15 8.17
CA SER A 237 -4.19 -7.86 8.60
C SER A 237 -5.20 -8.19 7.52
N GLU A 238 -6.05 -9.18 7.78
CA GLU A 238 -7.17 -9.51 6.90
C GLU A 238 -8.18 -8.36 6.83
N ARG A 239 -8.41 -7.66 7.93
CA ARG A 239 -9.34 -6.52 7.97
C ARG A 239 -8.94 -5.42 6.98
N LEU A 240 -7.64 -5.21 6.78
CA LEU A 240 -7.13 -4.19 5.86
C LEU A 240 -7.02 -4.69 4.40
N ALA A 241 -6.98 -6.00 4.18
CA ALA A 241 -6.74 -6.59 2.86
C ALA A 241 -7.97 -7.29 2.25
N CYS A 242 -8.93 -7.73 3.06
CA CYS A 242 -10.21 -8.32 2.65
C CYS A 242 -11.23 -7.19 2.52
N ILE A 243 -11.24 -6.54 1.37
CA ILE A 243 -11.95 -5.28 1.12
C ILE A 243 -12.65 -5.30 -0.24
N ASP A 244 -13.52 -4.33 -0.49
CA ASP A 244 -14.10 -4.11 -1.81
C ASP A 244 -13.01 -3.78 -2.84
N VAL A 245 -13.07 -4.39 -4.03
CA VAL A 245 -12.11 -4.16 -5.12
C VAL A 245 -12.02 -2.70 -5.57
N LEU A 246 -13.13 -1.94 -5.53
CA LEU A 246 -13.10 -0.50 -5.78
C LEU A 246 -12.48 0.28 -4.63
N TYR A 247 -12.55 -0.23 -3.39
CA TYR A 247 -11.85 0.39 -2.26
C TYR A 247 -10.33 0.16 -2.31
N ASP A 248 -9.88 -0.95 -2.90
CA ASP A 248 -8.47 -1.16 -3.21
C ASP A 248 -8.02 -0.24 -4.37
N LEU A 249 -8.78 -0.23 -5.47
CA LEU A 249 -8.53 0.63 -6.65
C LEU A 249 -8.50 2.12 -6.31
N ALA A 250 -9.40 2.57 -5.43
CA ALA A 250 -9.47 3.96 -5.00
C ALA A 250 -8.13 4.45 -4.43
N PHE A 251 -7.29 3.58 -3.88
CA PHE A 251 -6.06 4.02 -3.26
C PHE A 251 -5.06 4.55 -4.30
N VAL A 252 -4.87 3.84 -5.42
CA VAL A 252 -3.97 4.29 -6.51
C VAL A 252 -4.56 5.48 -7.26
N LEU A 253 -5.88 5.50 -7.47
CA LEU A 253 -6.56 6.62 -8.13
C LEU A 253 -6.43 7.92 -7.32
N MET A 254 -6.65 7.83 -6.00
CA MET A 254 -6.46 8.95 -5.09
C MET A 254 -5.01 9.44 -5.10
N ASP A 255 -4.04 8.54 -5.09
CA ASP A 255 -2.61 8.87 -5.10
C ASP A 255 -2.22 9.56 -6.44
N LEU A 256 -2.70 9.07 -7.59
CA LEU A 256 -2.51 9.74 -8.89
C LEU A 256 -3.08 11.16 -8.89
N GLN A 257 -4.29 11.35 -8.36
CA GLN A 257 -4.90 12.68 -8.24
C GLN A 257 -4.12 13.58 -7.27
N HIS A 258 -3.56 13.03 -6.18
CA HIS A 258 -2.68 13.77 -5.28
C HIS A 258 -1.42 14.28 -5.98
N HIS A 259 -0.91 13.54 -6.97
CA HIS A 259 0.17 13.96 -7.86
C HIS A 259 -0.29 14.85 -9.05
N GLY A 260 -1.58 15.23 -9.12
CA GLY A 260 -2.13 16.04 -10.21
C GLY A 260 -2.32 15.29 -11.53
N LEU A 261 -2.23 13.95 -11.52
CA LEU A 261 -2.23 13.10 -12.71
C LEU A 261 -3.64 12.62 -13.09
N ASN A 262 -4.62 13.53 -13.09
CA ASN A 262 -6.05 13.18 -13.25
C ASN A 262 -6.35 12.46 -14.58
N ARG A 263 -5.72 12.88 -15.69
CA ARG A 263 -5.86 12.22 -17.01
C ARG A 263 -5.34 10.78 -16.97
N LEU A 264 -4.20 10.55 -16.32
CA LEU A 264 -3.62 9.22 -16.16
C LEU A 264 -4.47 8.35 -15.20
N GLY A 265 -5.03 8.95 -14.15
CA GLY A 265 -6.00 8.30 -13.27
C GLY A 265 -7.26 7.86 -13.99
N ALA A 266 -7.83 8.73 -14.82
CA ALA A 266 -8.98 8.39 -15.67
C ALA A 266 -8.64 7.26 -16.63
N ARG A 267 -7.45 7.29 -17.24
CA ARG A 267 -6.97 6.23 -18.14
C ARG A 267 -6.85 4.88 -17.44
N LEU A 268 -6.29 4.86 -16.23
CA LEU A 268 -6.23 3.65 -15.39
C LEU A 268 -7.62 3.11 -15.09
N LEU A 269 -8.54 4.00 -14.67
CA LEU A 269 -9.92 3.62 -14.34
C LEU A 269 -10.63 3.04 -15.57
N SER A 270 -10.55 3.69 -16.74
CA SER A 270 -11.12 3.16 -17.99
C SER A 270 -10.59 1.77 -18.30
N SER A 271 -9.27 1.58 -18.22
CA SER A 271 -8.67 0.27 -18.52
C SER A 271 -9.11 -0.80 -17.52
N TYR A 272 -9.18 -0.47 -16.23
CA TYR A 272 -9.69 -1.39 -15.20
C TYR A 272 -11.13 -1.82 -15.51
N LEU A 273 -12.01 -0.87 -15.82
CA LEU A 273 -13.42 -1.15 -16.13
C LEU A 273 -13.56 -2.04 -17.38
N ASN A 274 -12.80 -1.75 -18.43
CA ASN A 274 -12.81 -2.52 -19.69
C ASN A 274 -12.33 -3.97 -19.52
N HIS A 275 -11.49 -4.24 -18.53
CA HIS A 275 -10.96 -5.58 -18.24
C HIS A 275 -11.67 -6.26 -17.06
N SER A 276 -12.67 -5.61 -16.46
CA SER A 276 -13.46 -6.20 -15.39
C SER A 276 -14.60 -7.06 -15.98
N ASP A 277 -14.74 -8.30 -15.51
CA ASP A 277 -15.66 -9.30 -16.09
C ASP A 277 -17.16 -8.95 -16.00
N ALA A 278 -17.52 -7.91 -15.26
CA ALA A 278 -18.91 -7.49 -15.07
C ALA A 278 -18.99 -5.98 -14.89
N GLN A 279 -20.05 -5.37 -15.42
CA GLN A 279 -20.31 -3.94 -15.35
C GLN A 279 -20.16 -3.44 -13.91
N GLU A 280 -19.05 -2.76 -13.65
CA GLU A 280 -18.65 -2.35 -12.31
C GLU A 280 -19.37 -1.05 -11.94
N ASP A 281 -20.27 -1.13 -10.95
CA ASP A 281 -20.96 0.06 -10.44
C ASP A 281 -20.00 0.93 -9.63
N CYS A 282 -19.57 2.04 -10.23
CA CYS A 282 -18.67 3.02 -9.63
C CYS A 282 -19.35 3.99 -8.65
N LYS A 283 -20.64 3.81 -8.33
CA LYS A 283 -21.37 4.64 -7.37
C LYS A 283 -20.65 4.88 -6.02
N PRO A 284 -19.99 3.90 -5.37
CA PRO A 284 -19.29 4.13 -4.11
C PRO A 284 -17.87 4.70 -4.27
N LEU A 285 -17.39 4.94 -5.50
CA LEU A 285 -15.98 5.29 -5.73
C LEU A 285 -15.57 6.60 -5.03
N ALA A 286 -16.41 7.63 -5.06
CA ALA A 286 -16.12 8.91 -4.39
C ALA A 286 -15.99 8.74 -2.86
N PHE A 287 -16.87 7.92 -2.26
CA PHE A 287 -16.79 7.55 -0.85
C PHE A 287 -15.47 6.82 -0.54
N PHE A 288 -15.09 5.84 -1.36
CA PHE A 288 -13.84 5.11 -1.20
C PHE A 288 -12.57 5.98 -1.38
N LEU A 289 -12.58 6.90 -2.35
CA LEU A 289 -11.50 7.88 -2.52
C LEU A 289 -11.35 8.76 -1.28
N SER A 290 -12.47 9.21 -0.70
CA SER A 290 -12.46 9.99 0.55
C SER A 290 -11.82 9.23 1.71
N LEU A 291 -12.25 7.98 1.94
CA LEU A 291 -11.70 7.15 2.99
C LEU A 291 -10.18 6.96 2.83
N ARG A 292 -9.70 6.66 1.61
CA ARG A 292 -8.26 6.49 1.35
C ARG A 292 -7.48 7.81 1.51
N ALA A 293 -8.04 8.93 1.10
CA ALA A 293 -7.43 10.25 1.30
C ALA A 293 -7.30 10.57 2.80
N ALA A 294 -8.33 10.30 3.60
CA ALA A 294 -8.29 10.45 5.06
C ALA A 294 -7.23 9.52 5.70
N THR A 295 -7.18 8.25 5.29
CA THR A 295 -6.14 7.30 5.75
C THR A 295 -4.73 7.79 5.44
N ARG A 296 -4.52 8.29 4.22
CA ARG A 296 -3.23 8.81 3.78
C ARG A 296 -2.85 10.10 4.51
N SER A 297 -3.84 10.97 4.77
CA SER A 297 -3.66 12.23 5.49
C SER A 297 -3.08 12.01 6.89
N PHE A 298 -3.73 11.19 7.74
CA PHE A 298 -3.20 10.96 9.09
C PHE A 298 -1.88 10.17 9.07
N SER A 299 -1.68 9.30 8.08
CA SER A 299 -0.43 8.54 7.92
C SER A 299 0.75 9.48 7.65
N LEU A 300 0.57 10.48 6.77
CA LEU A 300 1.59 11.49 6.49
C LEU A 300 1.78 12.48 7.64
N ALA A 301 0.71 12.86 8.34
CA ALA A 301 0.80 13.68 9.55
C ALA A 301 1.66 13.01 10.63
N GLY A 302 1.41 11.72 10.91
CA GLY A 302 2.22 10.93 11.83
C GLY A 302 3.67 10.76 11.36
N ALA A 303 3.87 10.51 10.06
CA ALA A 303 5.21 10.39 9.49
C ALA A 303 6.01 11.71 9.57
N ALA A 304 5.35 12.87 9.42
CA ALA A 304 5.99 14.17 9.55
C ALA A 304 6.58 14.37 10.96
N LEU A 305 5.84 14.00 12.01
CA LEU A 305 6.30 14.16 13.40
C LEU A 305 7.55 13.32 13.72
N ARG A 306 7.71 12.17 13.06
CA ARG A 306 8.86 11.26 13.26
C ARG A 306 10.07 11.61 12.40
N HIS A 307 9.92 12.48 11.40
CA HIS A 307 10.99 12.76 10.45
C HIS A 307 12.02 13.73 11.05
N ALA A 308 13.30 13.35 11.01
CA ALA A 308 14.39 14.17 11.56
C ALA A 308 14.64 15.43 10.73
N ASP A 309 14.64 15.31 9.40
CA ASP A 309 14.83 16.42 8.46
C ASP A 309 13.64 17.41 8.47
N PRO A 310 13.87 18.71 8.80
CA PRO A 310 12.84 19.74 8.81
C PRO A 310 12.15 19.98 7.46
N ALA A 311 12.86 19.90 6.33
CA ALA A 311 12.31 20.14 5.01
C ALA A 311 11.33 19.01 4.63
N LYS A 312 11.75 17.76 4.84
CA LYS A 312 10.88 16.59 4.65
C LYS A 312 9.69 16.57 5.61
N ARG A 313 9.88 17.05 6.85
CA ARG A 313 8.78 17.25 7.80
C ARG A 313 7.75 18.25 7.27
N TYR A 314 8.19 19.38 6.73
CA TYR A 314 7.31 20.39 6.15
C TYR A 314 6.54 19.86 4.93
N GLU A 315 7.24 19.20 4.01
CA GLU A 315 6.65 18.57 2.82
C GLU A 315 5.51 17.60 3.19
N LYS A 316 5.77 16.68 4.14
CA LYS A 316 4.76 15.71 4.61
C LYS A 316 3.57 16.37 5.30
N LYS A 317 3.78 17.48 6.03
CA LYS A 317 2.69 18.26 6.63
C LYS A 317 1.79 18.86 5.57
N GLN A 318 2.37 19.46 4.53
CA GLN A 318 1.60 20.05 3.43
C GLN A 318 0.78 18.99 2.69
N GLN A 319 1.39 17.85 2.36
CA GLN A 319 0.67 16.73 1.73
C GLN A 319 -0.47 16.21 2.60
N ALA A 320 -0.26 16.08 3.92
CA ALA A 320 -1.31 15.64 4.84
C ALA A 320 -2.54 16.56 4.84
N VAL A 321 -2.31 17.89 4.83
CA VAL A 321 -3.38 18.89 4.76
C VAL A 321 -4.10 18.86 3.41
N GLN A 322 -3.35 18.76 2.30
CA GLN A 322 -3.94 18.63 0.96
C GLN A 322 -4.86 17.40 0.85
N LEU A 323 -4.43 16.25 1.38
CA LEU A 323 -5.23 15.03 1.38
C LEU A 323 -6.47 15.13 2.26
N MET A 324 -6.42 15.86 3.38
CA MET A 324 -7.61 16.13 4.19
C MET A 324 -8.64 16.92 3.39
N HIS A 325 -8.23 17.97 2.68
CA HIS A 325 -9.14 18.72 1.82
C HIS A 325 -9.66 17.89 0.64
N GLN A 326 -8.80 17.08 0.00
CA GLN A 326 -9.21 16.14 -1.04
C GLN A 326 -10.26 15.14 -0.52
N ALA A 327 -10.08 14.62 0.70
CA ALA A 327 -11.04 13.71 1.32
C ALA A 327 -12.43 14.35 1.41
N LEU A 328 -12.51 15.63 1.82
CA LEU A 328 -13.79 16.35 1.88
C LEU A 328 -14.36 16.64 0.49
N SER A 329 -13.54 17.08 -0.45
CA SER A 329 -13.93 17.36 -1.85
C SER A 329 -14.61 16.16 -2.52
N TYR A 330 -14.06 14.94 -2.35
CA TYR A 330 -14.69 13.73 -2.91
C TYR A 330 -16.12 13.52 -2.39
N LEU A 331 -16.37 13.82 -1.10
CA LEU A 331 -17.71 13.67 -0.50
C LEU A 331 -18.71 14.71 -1.02
N HIS A 332 -18.23 15.83 -1.56
CA HIS A 332 -19.06 16.86 -2.19
C HIS A 332 -19.19 16.70 -3.71
N GLY A 333 -18.77 15.55 -4.25
CA GLY A 333 -18.92 15.22 -5.68
C GLY A 333 -17.80 15.76 -6.56
N GLU A 334 -16.75 16.35 -5.99
CA GLU A 334 -15.57 16.76 -6.75
C GLU A 334 -14.67 15.55 -7.01
N ASN A 335 -14.89 14.88 -8.14
CA ASN A 335 -14.06 13.77 -8.59
C ASN A 335 -13.50 14.04 -10.00
N PRO A 336 -12.32 14.69 -10.10
CA PRO A 336 -11.66 14.99 -11.36
C PRO A 336 -11.44 13.75 -12.25
N ILE A 337 -11.15 12.59 -11.68
CA ILE A 337 -10.95 11.35 -12.43
C ILE A 337 -12.24 10.93 -13.15
N LEU A 338 -13.38 10.94 -12.44
CA LEU A 338 -14.67 10.65 -13.06
C LEU A 338 -15.09 11.71 -14.08
N ASN A 339 -14.78 12.98 -13.83
CA ASN A 339 -15.05 14.07 -14.78
C ASN A 339 -14.25 13.91 -16.08
N HIS A 340 -12.98 13.49 -16.00
CA HIS A 340 -12.19 13.20 -17.19
C HIS A 340 -12.67 11.96 -17.93
N LEU A 341 -13.15 10.94 -17.20
CA LEU A 341 -13.71 9.72 -17.80
C LEU A 341 -14.93 10.07 -18.67
N THR A 342 -15.88 10.83 -18.13
CA THR A 342 -17.10 11.22 -18.86
C THR A 342 -16.81 12.09 -20.08
N MET A 343 -15.84 13.02 -19.98
CA MET A 343 -15.39 13.81 -21.14
C MET A 343 -14.77 12.96 -22.25
N THR A 344 -14.02 11.90 -21.88
CA THR A 344 -13.36 11.02 -22.85
C THR A 344 -14.37 10.10 -23.55
N GLU A 345 -15.35 9.59 -22.79
CA GLU A 345 -16.47 8.83 -23.37
C GLU A 345 -17.31 9.68 -24.32
N ALA A 346 -17.60 10.94 -23.95
CA ALA A 346 -18.33 11.86 -24.83
C ALA A 346 -17.57 12.20 -26.12
N ALA A 347 -16.24 12.32 -26.06
CA ALA A 347 -15.39 12.57 -27.23
C ALA A 347 -15.24 11.36 -28.17
N SER A 348 -15.60 10.15 -27.72
CA SER A 348 -15.53 8.92 -28.55
C SER A 348 -16.76 8.74 -29.46
N TYR A 349 -17.76 9.62 -29.34
CA TYR A 349 -19.00 9.65 -30.14
C TYR A 349 -19.09 10.84 -31.11
N THR A 350 -17.99 11.58 -31.31
CA THR A 350 -17.84 12.68 -32.30
C THR A 350 -16.67 12.40 -33.21
#